data_AF-A0A6P2EIR7-F1
#
_entry.id   AF-A0A6P2EIR7-F1
#
_cell.length_a   1.000
_cell.length_b   1.000
_cell.length_c   1.000
_cell.angle_alpha   90.00
_cell.angle_beta   90.00
_cell.angle_gamma   90.00
#
_symmetry.space_group_name_H-M   'P 1'
#
loop_
_entity.id
_entity.type
_entity.pdbx_description
1 polymer ?
#
loop_
_entity_poly.entity_id
_entity_poly.type
_entity_poly.pdbx_seq_one_letter_code
_entity_poly.pdbx_strand_id
1 'polypeptide(L)'
;MKTRTSEDVLAGAARLVGDADSLKWWVEELLSTILPSAAVLCGQSIPHSGGYTAIQTWSFGLPPAYEAAIACVGSNVRSPILTRLIRSGGPEFFDVEQDRGVDADPLWRASFRRAGWYNVLGLSHVEGQGDGRVLTAAAFYNVGQEVVAHRHALQQKVMPSLHVALSRLYRCEQARAIANPAAVPLLTFTPTERAVLDLLLRGMTNKEIGRHLGKSGETIKRQLAVLMKRVGVRKRVELAHRVLLGEPSGPAQSSARSRMSGFDPIGSFRITRSGD
;
A
#
# COMPACT_ATOMS: atom_id res chain seq x y z
N MET A 1 31.87 27.98 -5.09
CA MET A 1 31.26 26.65 -5.28
C MET A 1 30.40 26.38 -4.04
N LYS A 2 29.09 26.62 -4.09
CA LYS A 2 28.21 26.50 -2.90
C LYS A 2 28.03 25.00 -2.59
N THR A 3 28.46 24.56 -1.42
CA THR A 3 28.17 23.25 -0.85
C THR A 3 26.65 23.07 -0.79
N ARG A 4 26.10 22.19 -1.64
CA ARG A 4 24.71 21.73 -1.55
C ARG A 4 24.51 21.16 -0.15
N THR A 5 23.58 21.71 0.62
CA THR A 5 23.18 21.13 1.91
C THR A 5 22.53 19.77 1.66
N SER A 6 22.59 18.86 2.64
CA SER A 6 21.98 17.51 2.52
C SER A 6 20.47 17.57 2.18
N GLU A 7 19.83 18.70 2.46
CA GLU A 7 18.44 19.01 2.13
C GLU A 7 18.19 19.22 0.64
N ASP A 8 19.06 20.00 -0.03
CA ASP A 8 18.99 20.20 -1.48
C ASP A 8 19.22 18.90 -2.24
N VAL A 9 20.01 17.99 -1.65
CA VAL A 9 20.27 16.66 -2.18
C VAL A 9 19.03 15.77 -2.04
N LEU A 10 18.41 15.71 -0.86
CA LEU A 10 17.19 14.93 -0.62
C LEU A 10 16.06 15.35 -1.57
N ALA A 11 15.76 16.65 -1.62
CA ALA A 11 14.71 17.22 -2.47
C ALA A 11 15.05 17.13 -3.97
N GLY A 12 16.33 17.28 -4.32
CA GLY A 12 16.82 17.08 -5.69
C GLY A 12 16.62 15.65 -6.16
N ALA A 13 17.04 14.67 -5.36
CA ALA A 13 16.95 13.25 -5.68
C ALA A 13 15.51 12.71 -5.64
N ALA A 14 14.63 13.29 -4.81
CA ALA A 14 13.20 12.94 -4.82
C ALA A 14 12.58 13.15 -6.20
N ARG A 15 13.01 14.19 -6.91
CA ARG A 15 12.60 14.44 -8.29
C ARG A 15 13.19 13.44 -9.28
N LEU A 16 14.04 12.49 -8.91
CA LEU A 16 14.59 11.49 -9.83
C LEU A 16 13.91 10.12 -9.68
N VAL A 17 13.13 9.91 -8.61
CA VAL A 17 12.39 8.67 -8.38
C VAL A 17 11.38 8.41 -9.50
N GLY A 18 11.47 7.26 -10.15
CA GLY A 18 10.62 6.88 -11.29
C GLY A 18 10.15 5.43 -11.30
N ASP A 19 10.64 4.61 -10.36
CA ASP A 19 10.30 3.20 -10.17
C ASP A 19 10.61 2.75 -8.73
N ALA A 20 10.26 1.50 -8.41
CA ALA A 20 10.46 0.91 -7.10
C ALA A 20 11.93 0.92 -6.66
N ASP A 21 12.87 0.63 -7.57
CA ASP A 21 14.30 0.57 -7.25
C ASP A 21 14.87 1.95 -6.91
N SER A 22 14.50 2.97 -7.70
CA SER A 22 14.89 4.35 -7.40
C SER A 22 14.25 4.89 -6.11
N LEU A 23 13.02 4.47 -5.77
CA LEU A 23 12.42 4.80 -4.48
C LEU A 23 13.16 4.12 -3.34
N LYS A 24 13.45 2.82 -3.47
CA LYS A 24 14.19 2.03 -2.47
C LYS A 24 15.53 2.68 -2.17
N TRP A 25 16.32 2.97 -3.19
CA TRP A 25 17.61 3.65 -3.03
C TRP A 25 17.45 5.01 -2.34
N TRP A 26 16.46 5.82 -2.74
CA TRP A 26 16.21 7.12 -2.12
C TRP A 26 15.87 7.00 -0.62
N VAL A 27 15.10 5.99 -0.23
CA VAL A 27 14.74 5.74 1.17
C VAL A 27 15.93 5.20 1.97
N GLU A 28 16.59 4.16 1.47
CA GLU A 28 17.61 3.42 2.21
C GLU A 28 18.94 4.18 2.30
N GLU A 29 19.28 5.02 1.33
CA GLU A 29 20.58 5.72 1.28
C GLU A 29 20.47 7.20 1.70
N LEU A 30 19.44 7.91 1.24
CA LEU A 30 19.32 9.35 1.47
C LEU A 30 18.46 9.68 2.68
N LEU A 31 17.24 9.11 2.74
CA LEU A 31 16.32 9.40 3.83
C LEU A 31 16.83 8.86 5.16
N SER A 32 17.39 7.65 5.18
CA SER A 32 17.98 7.02 6.37
C SER A 32 19.09 7.86 7.02
N THR A 33 19.85 8.62 6.22
CA THR A 33 20.91 9.52 6.71
C THR A 33 20.35 10.70 7.50
N ILE A 34 19.13 11.17 7.17
CA ILE A 34 18.49 12.32 7.81
C ILE A 34 17.56 11.87 8.95
N LEU A 35 16.89 10.73 8.76
CA LEU A 35 15.96 10.16 9.71
C LEU A 35 16.27 8.66 9.88
N PRO A 36 17.29 8.33 10.69
CA PRO A 36 17.65 6.95 10.97
C PRO A 36 16.48 6.21 11.63
N SER A 37 16.14 5.07 11.05
CA SER A 37 15.06 4.19 11.51
C SER A 37 15.35 2.75 11.08
N ALA A 38 14.81 1.78 11.80
CA ALA A 38 15.00 0.36 11.45
C ALA A 38 14.11 -0.06 10.27
N ALA A 39 12.98 0.61 10.10
CA ALA A 39 11.99 0.31 9.08
C ALA A 39 11.18 1.56 8.74
N VAL A 40 10.68 1.62 7.51
CA VAL A 40 9.83 2.70 7.02
C VAL A 40 8.61 2.11 6.31
N LEU A 41 7.43 2.57 6.70
CA LEU A 41 6.19 2.35 5.96
C LEU A 41 5.67 3.70 5.51
N CYS A 42 5.55 3.92 4.20
CA CYS A 42 5.07 5.18 3.66
C CYS A 42 4.05 4.97 2.55
N GLY A 43 3.25 5.99 2.29
CA GLY A 43 2.23 5.90 1.27
C GLY A 43 1.52 7.22 1.04
N GLN A 44 0.68 7.19 0.01
CA GLN A 44 -0.21 8.30 -0.30
C GLN A 44 -1.65 7.83 -0.28
N SER A 45 -2.52 8.71 0.21
CA SER A 45 -3.95 8.47 0.31
C SER A 45 -4.71 9.71 -0.12
N ILE A 46 -5.90 9.49 -0.68
CA ILE A 46 -6.84 10.54 -1.06
C ILE A 46 -8.06 10.51 -0.14
N PRO A 47 -8.65 11.67 0.20
CA PRO A 47 -9.86 11.71 1.01
C PRO A 47 -11.05 11.17 0.21
N HIS A 48 -12.00 10.59 0.94
CA HIS A 48 -13.34 10.26 0.45
C HIS A 48 -14.36 10.47 1.57
N SER A 49 -15.64 10.29 1.28
CA SER A 49 -16.74 10.54 2.23
C SER A 49 -16.68 9.76 3.55
N GLY A 50 -15.85 8.72 3.63
CA GLY A 50 -15.69 7.85 4.80
C GLY A 50 -14.28 7.85 5.40
N GLY A 51 -13.37 8.73 4.97
CA GLY A 51 -11.99 8.78 5.47
C GLY A 51 -10.96 8.96 4.35
N TYR A 52 -9.93 8.13 4.35
CA TYR A 52 -8.85 8.15 3.37
C TYR A 52 -8.68 6.76 2.73
N THR A 53 -8.41 6.74 1.44
CA THR A 53 -8.11 5.51 0.69
C THR A 53 -6.69 5.59 0.17
N ALA A 54 -5.86 4.60 0.49
CA ALA A 54 -4.51 4.48 -0.02
C ALA A 54 -4.52 4.33 -1.56
N ILE A 55 -3.72 5.16 -2.24
CA ILE A 55 -3.43 5.06 -3.67
C ILE A 55 -2.12 4.31 -3.94
N GLN A 56 -1.19 4.34 -2.98
CA GLN A 56 0.04 3.57 -2.97
C GLN A 56 0.56 3.41 -1.54
N THR A 57 1.20 2.28 -1.26
CA THR A 57 1.82 1.94 0.02
C THR A 57 3.12 1.20 -0.25
N TRP A 58 4.18 1.60 0.43
CA TRP A 58 5.53 1.09 0.28
C TRP A 58 6.13 0.80 1.67
N SER A 59 6.82 -0.33 1.79
CA SER A 59 7.45 -0.77 3.02
C SER A 59 8.93 -1.08 2.77
N PHE A 60 9.77 -0.70 3.73
CA PHE A 60 11.22 -0.89 3.70
C PHE A 60 11.66 -1.40 5.08
N GLY A 61 12.29 -2.58 5.12
CA GLY A 61 12.74 -3.20 6.38
C GLY A 61 11.63 -3.77 7.27
N LEU A 62 10.36 -3.76 6.85
CA LEU A 62 9.27 -4.38 7.61
C LEU A 62 9.30 -5.91 7.44
N PRO A 63 9.22 -6.70 8.54
CA PRO A 63 9.05 -8.14 8.44
C PRO A 63 7.74 -8.51 7.72
N PRO A 64 7.75 -9.47 6.77
CA PRO A 64 6.56 -9.85 6.02
C PRO A 64 5.38 -10.28 6.90
N ALA A 65 5.66 -10.95 8.03
CA ALA A 65 4.63 -11.37 8.99
C ALA A 65 3.95 -10.18 9.68
N TYR A 66 4.69 -9.10 9.94
CA TYR A 66 4.14 -7.88 10.52
C TYR A 66 3.35 -7.09 9.48
N GLU A 67 3.86 -6.99 8.25
CA GLU A 67 3.17 -6.35 7.13
C GLU A 67 1.81 -7.02 6.85
N ALA A 68 1.78 -8.36 6.80
CA ALA A 68 0.54 -9.12 6.64
C ALA A 68 -0.45 -8.88 7.79
N ALA A 69 0.04 -8.71 9.02
CA ALA A 69 -0.81 -8.48 10.19
C ALA A 69 -1.46 -7.08 10.21
N ILE A 70 -0.85 -6.10 9.54
CA ILE A 70 -1.37 -4.72 9.47
C ILE A 70 -2.06 -4.42 8.14
N ALA A 71 -1.90 -5.25 7.12
CA ALA A 71 -2.53 -5.09 5.81
C ALA A 71 -4.06 -5.14 5.90
N CYS A 72 -4.71 -4.27 5.13
CA CYS A 72 -6.16 -4.20 4.97
C CYS A 72 -6.53 -4.17 3.49
N VAL A 73 -7.83 -4.31 3.21
CA VAL A 73 -8.37 -4.25 1.84
C VAL A 73 -7.94 -2.95 1.14
N GLY A 74 -7.52 -3.07 -0.12
CA GLY A 74 -7.21 -1.92 -0.98
C GLY A 74 -5.87 -1.24 -0.66
N SER A 75 -4.88 -1.98 -0.17
CA SER A 75 -3.54 -1.47 0.21
C SER A 75 -3.56 -0.53 1.43
N ASN A 76 -4.68 -0.47 2.14
CA ASN A 76 -4.77 0.25 3.40
C ASN A 76 -4.00 -0.50 4.50
N VAL A 77 -3.62 0.22 5.54
CA VAL A 77 -2.92 -0.34 6.69
C VAL A 77 -3.66 0.03 7.97
N ARG A 78 -3.86 -0.96 8.84
CA ARG A 78 -4.34 -0.76 10.20
C ARG A 78 -3.18 -0.26 11.06
N SER A 79 -3.17 1.04 11.32
CA SER A 79 -2.18 1.68 12.17
C SER A 79 -2.85 2.74 13.06
N PRO A 80 -2.82 2.58 14.40
CA PRO A 80 -3.29 3.61 15.33
C PRO A 80 -2.57 4.95 15.11
N ILE A 81 -1.31 4.91 14.70
CA ILE A 81 -0.49 6.10 14.41
C ILE A 81 -1.06 6.86 13.22
N LEU A 82 -1.42 6.15 12.15
CA LEU A 82 -2.03 6.77 10.98
C LEU A 82 -3.39 7.40 11.33
N THR A 83 -4.19 6.74 12.17
CA THR A 83 -5.46 7.30 12.67
C THR A 83 -5.25 8.58 13.47
N ARG A 84 -4.22 8.62 14.34
CA ARG A 84 -3.87 9.82 15.10
C ARG A 84 -3.34 10.93 14.18
N LEU A 85 -2.44 10.60 13.23
CA LEU A 85 -1.89 11.55 12.25
C LEU A 85 -2.97 12.26 11.44
N ILE A 86 -3.96 11.50 10.95
CA ILE A 86 -5.08 12.05 10.19
C ILE A 86 -5.89 13.05 11.04
N ARG A 87 -5.98 12.81 12.35
CA ARG A 87 -6.76 13.63 13.28
C ARG A 87 -5.99 14.86 13.74
N SER A 88 -4.71 14.73 14.08
CA SER A 88 -3.90 15.81 14.64
C SER A 88 -3.26 16.69 13.56
N GLY A 89 -2.97 16.14 12.38
CA GLY A 89 -2.22 16.81 11.32
C GLY A 89 -0.75 17.10 11.66
N GLY A 90 -0.28 16.69 12.85
CA GLY A 90 1.07 16.88 13.35
C GLY A 90 1.83 15.56 13.53
N PRO A 91 3.12 15.59 13.88
CA PRO A 91 3.90 14.37 14.09
C PRO A 91 3.40 13.62 15.34
N GLU A 92 3.20 12.31 15.19
CA GLU A 92 2.68 11.43 16.23
C GLU A 92 3.75 10.43 16.66
N PHE A 93 4.03 10.36 17.96
CA PHE A 93 5.01 9.42 18.49
C PHE A 93 4.34 8.42 19.43
N PHE A 94 4.66 7.14 19.23
CA PHE A 94 4.23 6.06 20.10
C PHE A 94 5.44 5.29 20.59
N ASP A 95 5.45 5.05 21.89
CA ASP A 95 6.45 4.26 22.58
C ASP A 95 5.72 3.20 23.43
N VAL A 96 6.18 1.95 23.33
CA VAL A 96 5.55 0.80 23.96
C VAL A 96 5.54 0.89 25.49
N GLU A 97 6.52 1.57 26.09
CA GLU A 97 6.64 1.74 27.54
C GLU A 97 5.87 2.95 28.04
N GLN A 98 5.87 4.04 27.27
CA GLN A 98 5.26 5.32 27.67
C GLN A 98 3.75 5.38 27.36
N ASP A 99 3.32 4.82 26.23
CA ASP A 99 1.91 4.84 25.82
C ASP A 99 1.18 3.60 26.39
N ARG A 100 0.79 3.70 27.66
CA ARG A 100 -0.11 2.74 28.35
C ARG A 100 -1.60 2.95 27.98
N GLY A 101 -1.89 3.78 26.98
CA GLY A 101 -3.25 4.23 26.65
C GLY A 101 -4.16 3.11 26.14
N VAL A 102 -5.44 3.20 26.55
CA VAL A 102 -6.57 2.29 26.26
C VAL A 102 -6.90 2.20 24.76
N ASP A 103 -6.40 3.14 23.93
CA ASP A 103 -6.85 3.36 22.55
C ASP A 103 -6.09 2.60 21.44
N ALA A 104 -4.94 1.99 21.73
CA ALA A 104 -4.22 1.23 20.71
C ALA A 104 -4.67 -0.24 20.73
N ASP A 105 -5.27 -0.65 19.61
CA ASP A 105 -5.76 -2.01 19.32
C ASP A 105 -4.81 -3.08 19.90
N PRO A 106 -5.27 -3.90 20.86
CA PRO A 106 -4.43 -4.92 21.50
C PRO A 106 -3.77 -5.88 20.51
N LEU A 107 -4.45 -6.21 19.40
CA LEU A 107 -3.92 -7.11 18.37
C LEU A 107 -2.78 -6.45 17.58
N TRP A 108 -2.92 -5.14 17.31
CA TRP A 108 -1.85 -4.35 16.70
C TRP A 108 -0.64 -4.28 17.64
N ARG A 109 -0.84 -3.95 18.92
CA ARG A 109 0.23 -3.87 19.93
C ARG A 109 0.99 -5.20 20.07
N ALA A 110 0.28 -6.33 20.09
CA ALA A 110 0.89 -7.64 20.16
C ALA A 110 1.73 -7.95 18.93
N SER A 111 1.23 -7.65 17.73
CA SER A 111 1.95 -7.84 16.47
C SER A 111 3.17 -6.92 16.37
N PHE A 112 3.04 -5.66 16.83
CA PHE A 112 4.11 -4.67 16.90
C PHE A 112 5.26 -5.14 17.79
N ARG A 113 4.96 -5.59 19.02
CA ARG A 113 5.97 -6.17 19.93
C ARG A 113 6.61 -7.43 19.38
N ARG A 114 5.82 -8.34 18.78
CA ARG A 114 6.32 -9.60 18.20
C ARG A 114 7.30 -9.35 17.05
N ALA A 115 7.11 -8.26 16.31
CA ALA A 115 8.02 -7.84 15.26
C ALA A 115 9.32 -7.20 15.79
N GLY A 116 9.47 -7.05 17.11
CA GLY A 116 10.65 -6.45 17.73
C GLY A 116 10.62 -4.92 17.77
N TRP A 117 9.47 -4.30 17.50
CA TRP A 117 9.32 -2.86 17.54
C TRP A 117 9.06 -2.36 18.97
N TYR A 118 9.76 -1.30 19.36
CA TYR A 118 9.60 -0.64 20.68
C TYR A 118 9.05 0.79 20.57
N ASN A 119 9.29 1.48 19.45
CA ASN A 119 8.66 2.77 19.18
C ASN A 119 8.39 2.99 17.69
N VAL A 120 7.51 3.94 17.39
CA VAL A 120 7.20 4.37 16.03
C VAL A 120 6.87 5.86 15.98
N LEU A 121 7.46 6.56 15.02
CA LEU A 121 7.19 7.96 14.73
C LEU A 121 6.41 8.07 13.42
N GLY A 122 5.20 8.59 13.50
CA GLY A 122 4.39 8.98 12.35
C GLY A 122 4.65 10.43 11.96
N LEU A 123 4.86 10.67 10.67
CA LEU A 123 4.94 12.00 10.08
C LEU A 123 3.95 12.11 8.91
N SER A 124 3.44 13.31 8.65
CA SER A 124 2.50 13.54 7.56
C SER A 124 2.78 14.83 6.79
N HIS A 125 2.35 14.86 5.54
CA HIS A 125 2.27 16.05 4.70
C HIS A 125 1.02 15.98 3.84
N VAL A 126 0.35 17.12 3.66
CA VAL A 126 -0.85 17.23 2.86
C VAL A 126 -0.61 18.27 1.79
N GLU A 127 -0.80 17.90 0.53
CA GLU A 127 -0.73 18.82 -0.61
C GLU A 127 -2.06 18.82 -1.38
N GLY A 128 -2.43 19.96 -1.96
CA GLY A 128 -3.67 20.14 -2.70
C GLY A 128 -4.88 20.61 -1.87
N GLN A 129 -5.99 20.84 -2.55
CA GLN A 129 -7.24 21.38 -1.98
C GLN A 129 -8.45 20.58 -2.49
N GLY A 130 -9.52 20.53 -1.68
CA GLY A 130 -10.76 19.82 -2.03
C GLY A 130 -10.54 18.35 -2.37
N ASP A 131 -11.17 17.88 -3.45
CA ASP A 131 -11.08 16.49 -3.93
C ASP A 131 -9.70 16.12 -4.52
N GLY A 132 -8.84 17.11 -4.78
CA GLY A 132 -7.46 16.93 -5.25
C GLY A 132 -6.43 16.81 -4.13
N ARG A 133 -6.88 16.78 -2.87
CA ARG A 133 -6.00 16.69 -1.70
C ARG A 133 -5.35 15.31 -1.63
N VAL A 134 -4.03 15.28 -1.43
CA VAL A 134 -3.24 14.07 -1.23
C VAL A 134 -2.56 14.13 0.13
N LEU A 135 -2.89 13.15 0.98
CA LEU A 135 -2.19 12.91 2.24
C LEU A 135 -1.01 11.98 1.97
N THR A 136 0.19 12.42 2.27
CA THR A 136 1.39 11.58 2.36
C THR A 136 1.66 11.29 3.82
N ALA A 137 1.72 10.02 4.19
CA ALA A 137 2.00 9.60 5.55
C ALA A 137 3.18 8.63 5.55
N ALA A 138 4.01 8.71 6.59
CA ALA A 138 5.11 7.80 6.82
C ALA A 138 5.20 7.42 8.29
N ALA A 139 5.47 6.16 8.56
CA ALA A 139 5.75 5.61 9.88
C ALA A 139 7.19 5.08 9.89
N PHE A 140 7.97 5.56 10.85
CA PHE A 140 9.37 5.24 11.05
C PHE A 140 9.52 4.43 12.33
N TYR A 141 10.02 3.20 12.23
CA TYR A 141 10.08 2.25 13.33
C TYR A 141 11.45 2.29 14.03
N ASN A 142 11.44 2.14 15.36
CA ASN A 142 12.63 2.13 16.21
C ASN A 142 13.55 3.33 15.98
N VAL A 143 12.99 4.53 16.09
CA VAL A 143 13.72 5.80 15.97
C VAL A 143 14.42 6.17 17.28
N GLY A 144 15.55 6.88 17.16
CA GLY A 144 16.29 7.42 18.30
C GLY A 144 15.63 8.65 18.94
N GLN A 145 15.97 8.94 20.19
CA GLN A 145 15.39 10.07 20.95
C GLN A 145 15.65 11.43 20.29
N GLU A 146 16.78 11.62 19.64
CA GLU A 146 17.11 12.86 18.92
C GLU A 146 16.13 13.12 17.75
N VAL A 147 15.76 12.08 17.00
CA VAL A 147 14.76 12.14 15.93
C VAL A 147 13.40 12.54 16.50
N VAL A 148 13.02 11.94 17.64
CA VAL A 148 11.75 12.25 18.32
C VAL A 148 11.72 13.70 18.82
N ALA A 149 12.83 14.21 19.35
CA ALA A 149 12.94 15.59 19.81
C ALA A 149 12.75 16.60 18.66
N HIS A 150 13.30 16.30 17.47
CA HIS A 150 13.23 17.17 16.30
C HIS A 150 12.07 16.83 15.33
N ARG A 151 11.10 16.03 15.75
CA ARG A 151 10.02 15.48 14.88
C ARG A 151 9.26 16.52 14.05
N HIS A 152 9.01 17.72 14.59
CA HIS A 152 8.32 18.78 13.86
C HIS A 152 9.18 19.36 12.72
N ALA A 153 10.46 19.64 13.00
CA ALA A 153 11.40 20.10 11.99
C ALA A 153 11.62 19.02 10.91
N LEU A 154 11.72 17.77 11.32
CA LEU A 154 11.81 16.63 10.40
C LEU A 154 10.55 16.50 9.54
N GLN A 155 9.35 16.67 10.10
CA GLN A 155 8.12 16.65 9.31
C GLN A 155 8.15 17.70 8.19
N GLN A 156 8.51 18.94 8.53
CA GLN A 156 8.57 20.05 7.57
C GLN A 156 9.63 19.84 6.49
N LYS A 157 10.74 19.18 6.83
CA LYS A 157 11.88 18.97 5.93
C LYS A 157 11.73 17.73 5.04
N VAL A 158 11.37 16.60 5.63
CA VAL A 158 11.39 15.28 4.98
C VAL A 158 10.12 15.07 4.16
N MET A 159 8.96 15.38 4.74
CA MET A 159 7.69 14.94 4.16
C MET A 159 7.33 15.59 2.83
N PRO A 160 7.68 16.86 2.54
CA PRO A 160 7.50 17.41 1.19
C PRO A 160 8.36 16.69 0.14
N SER A 161 9.60 16.31 0.49
CA SER A 161 10.47 15.57 -0.43
C SER A 161 9.93 14.16 -0.68
N LEU A 162 9.45 13.48 0.37
CA LEU A 162 8.79 12.19 0.24
C LEU A 162 7.51 12.29 -0.59
N HIS A 163 6.71 13.34 -0.40
CA HIS A 163 5.53 13.61 -1.24
C HIS A 163 5.91 13.70 -2.71
N VAL A 164 6.94 14.49 -3.05
CA VAL A 164 7.41 14.64 -4.44
C VAL A 164 7.87 13.30 -5.03
N ALA A 165 8.65 12.52 -4.27
CA ALA A 165 9.14 11.21 -4.72
C ALA A 165 7.98 10.25 -5.03
N LEU A 166 7.04 10.09 -4.10
CA LEU A 166 5.89 9.20 -4.24
C LEU A 166 4.93 9.68 -5.34
N SER A 167 4.67 10.99 -5.43
CA SER A 167 3.82 11.56 -6.48
C SER A 167 4.43 11.38 -7.86
N ARG A 168 5.77 11.46 -7.99
CA ARG A 168 6.46 11.19 -9.26
C ARG A 168 6.41 9.72 -9.63
N LEU A 169 6.71 8.83 -8.68
CA LEU A 169 6.62 7.38 -8.86
C LEU A 169 5.23 6.97 -9.37
N TYR A 170 4.18 7.41 -8.67
CA TYR A 170 2.80 7.09 -9.02
C TYR A 170 2.41 7.59 -10.43
N ARG A 171 2.93 8.73 -10.87
CA ARG A 171 2.74 9.21 -12.26
C ARG A 171 3.49 8.36 -13.26
N CYS A 172 4.73 7.96 -12.97
CA CYS A 172 5.52 7.11 -13.84
C CYS A 172 4.89 5.72 -14.00
N GLU A 173 4.41 5.11 -12.90
CA GLU A 173 3.71 3.83 -12.92
C GLU A 173 2.41 3.91 -13.72
N GLN A 174 1.60 4.95 -13.53
CA GLN A 174 0.40 5.15 -14.34
C GLN A 174 0.71 5.34 -15.83
N ALA A 175 1.74 6.13 -16.17
CA ALA A 175 2.14 6.32 -17.56
C ALA A 175 2.61 5.00 -18.20
N ARG A 176 3.36 4.18 -17.47
CA ARG A 176 3.77 2.84 -17.91
C ARG A 176 2.58 1.89 -18.08
N ALA A 177 1.62 1.91 -17.15
CA ALA A 177 0.40 1.09 -17.26
C ALA A 177 -0.47 1.49 -18.47
N ILE A 178 -0.50 2.78 -18.80
CA ILE A 178 -1.18 3.29 -20.01
C ILE A 178 -0.43 2.86 -21.28
N ALA A 179 0.91 2.98 -21.29
CA ALA A 179 1.75 2.63 -22.43
C ALA A 179 1.85 1.11 -22.67
N ASN A 180 1.73 0.30 -21.61
CA ASN A 180 1.81 -1.15 -21.68
C ASN A 180 0.73 -1.84 -20.82
N PRO A 181 -0.52 -1.88 -21.31
CA PRO A 181 -1.64 -2.48 -20.58
C PRO A 181 -1.52 -4.01 -20.43
N ALA A 182 -0.58 -4.66 -21.12
CA ALA A 182 -0.39 -6.11 -21.11
C ALA A 182 0.66 -6.60 -20.08
N ALA A 183 1.47 -5.70 -19.50
CA ALA A 183 2.60 -6.07 -18.64
C ALA A 183 2.44 -5.72 -17.16
N VAL A 184 1.23 -5.42 -16.69
CA VAL A 184 0.97 -5.15 -15.26
C VAL A 184 0.37 -6.41 -14.61
N PRO A 185 1.14 -7.18 -13.80
CA PRO A 185 0.56 -8.10 -12.85
C PRO A 185 0.00 -7.27 -11.68
N LEU A 186 -1.24 -7.56 -11.30
CA LEU A 186 -2.06 -6.95 -10.25
C LEU A 186 -2.93 -5.78 -10.74
N LEU A 187 -4.23 -5.95 -10.49
CA LEU A 187 -5.32 -5.07 -10.88
C LEU A 187 -5.23 -3.70 -10.18
N THR A 188 -4.36 -2.81 -10.68
CA THR A 188 -4.34 -1.42 -10.23
C THR A 188 -5.49 -0.67 -10.88
N PHE A 189 -6.62 -0.60 -10.19
CA PHE A 189 -7.77 0.21 -10.59
C PHE A 189 -7.50 1.69 -10.33
N THR A 190 -7.88 2.55 -11.27
CA THR A 190 -7.85 4.01 -11.06
C THR A 190 -8.75 4.40 -9.87
N PRO A 191 -8.54 5.56 -9.22
CA PRO A 191 -9.40 6.00 -8.10
C PRO A 191 -10.90 5.97 -8.42
N THR A 192 -11.25 6.40 -9.63
CA THR A 192 -12.63 6.39 -10.14
C THR A 192 -13.18 4.97 -10.28
N GLU A 193 -12.38 4.05 -10.79
CA GLU A 193 -12.76 2.64 -10.93
C GLU A 193 -12.88 1.96 -9.58
N ARG A 194 -11.99 2.28 -8.64
CA ARG A 194 -12.02 1.78 -7.27
C ARG A 194 -13.28 2.24 -6.53
N ALA A 195 -13.70 3.50 -6.70
CA ALA A 195 -14.94 4.00 -6.13
C ALA A 195 -16.18 3.25 -6.64
N VAL A 196 -16.20 2.91 -7.94
CA VAL A 196 -17.27 2.09 -8.54
C VAL A 196 -17.22 0.64 -8.01
N LEU A 197 -16.03 0.07 -7.87
CA LEU A 197 -15.84 -1.30 -7.38
C LEU A 197 -16.21 -1.45 -5.90
N ASP A 198 -15.86 -0.49 -5.04
CA ASP A 198 -16.22 -0.53 -3.61
C ASP A 198 -17.74 -0.57 -3.41
N LEU A 199 -18.48 0.28 -4.13
CA LEU A 199 -19.94 0.30 -4.08
C LEU A 199 -20.54 -0.98 -4.71
N LEU A 200 -19.89 -1.55 -5.72
CA LEU A 200 -20.28 -2.83 -6.30
C LEU A 200 -20.07 -4.00 -5.32
N LEU A 201 -18.99 -4.00 -4.53
CA LEU A 201 -18.73 -5.02 -3.50
C LEU A 201 -19.75 -4.96 -2.36
N ARG A 202 -20.32 -3.77 -2.09
CA ARG A 202 -21.44 -3.59 -1.16
C ARG A 202 -22.80 -4.06 -1.72
N GLY A 203 -22.82 -4.64 -2.92
CA GLY A 203 -24.04 -5.16 -3.55
C GLY A 203 -24.93 -4.12 -4.23
N MET A 204 -24.48 -2.86 -4.36
CA MET A 204 -25.31 -1.79 -4.91
C MET A 204 -25.60 -1.98 -6.41
N THR A 205 -26.77 -1.53 -6.86
CA THR A 205 -27.16 -1.50 -8.26
C THR A 205 -26.50 -0.34 -9.01
N ASN A 206 -26.42 -0.41 -10.34
CA ASN A 206 -25.81 0.66 -11.15
C ASN A 206 -26.49 2.03 -10.92
N LYS A 207 -27.81 2.04 -10.66
CA LYS A 207 -28.57 3.26 -10.34
C LYS A 207 -28.16 3.85 -8.98
N GLU A 208 -27.95 3.00 -7.97
CA GLU A 208 -27.52 3.42 -6.63
C GLU A 208 -26.07 3.87 -6.62
N ILE A 209 -25.18 3.13 -7.29
CA ILE A 209 -23.78 3.52 -7.51
C ILE A 209 -23.73 4.88 -8.22
N GLY A 210 -24.56 5.06 -9.25
CA GLY A 210 -24.67 6.34 -9.97
C GLY A 210 -25.06 7.47 -9.04
N ARG A 211 -26.12 7.28 -8.25
CA ARG A 211 -26.57 8.25 -7.25
C ARG A 211 -25.47 8.59 -6.23
N HIS A 212 -24.72 7.60 -5.76
CA HIS A 212 -23.63 7.80 -4.81
C HIS A 212 -22.42 8.56 -5.40
N LEU A 213 -22.16 8.42 -6.70
CA LEU A 213 -21.01 9.01 -7.38
C LEU A 213 -21.36 10.25 -8.21
N GLY A 214 -22.60 10.78 -8.11
CA GLY A 214 -23.07 11.91 -8.91
C GLY A 214 -23.13 11.62 -10.42
N LYS A 215 -23.35 10.36 -10.81
CA LYS A 215 -23.35 9.87 -12.20
C LYS A 215 -24.68 9.20 -12.56
N SER A 216 -24.99 9.13 -13.85
CA SER A 216 -26.13 8.32 -14.30
C SER A 216 -25.83 6.82 -14.16
N GLY A 217 -26.88 6.02 -13.92
CA GLY A 217 -26.72 4.56 -13.85
C GLY A 217 -26.22 3.95 -15.16
N GLU A 218 -26.47 4.59 -16.31
CA GLU A 218 -25.95 4.16 -17.61
C GLU A 218 -24.45 4.43 -17.73
N THR A 219 -23.95 5.55 -17.19
CA THR A 219 -22.51 5.82 -17.08
C THR A 219 -21.83 4.74 -16.25
N ILE A 220 -22.41 4.34 -15.12
CA ILE A 220 -21.87 3.26 -14.28
C ILE A 220 -21.86 1.92 -15.02
N LYS A 221 -22.94 1.59 -15.73
CA LYS A 221 -23.01 0.37 -16.55
C LYS A 221 -21.88 0.32 -17.59
N ARG A 222 -21.61 1.45 -18.26
CA ARG A 222 -20.50 1.56 -19.22
C ARG A 222 -19.14 1.41 -18.55
N GLN A 223 -18.94 2.06 -17.40
CA GLN A 223 -17.70 1.95 -16.61
C GLN A 223 -17.46 0.50 -16.14
N LEU A 224 -18.50 -0.18 -15.64
CA LEU A 224 -18.42 -1.59 -15.27
C LEU A 224 -18.16 -2.51 -16.47
N ALA A 225 -18.72 -2.23 -17.64
CA ALA A 225 -18.42 -2.99 -18.85
C ALA A 225 -16.95 -2.89 -19.25
N VAL A 226 -16.37 -1.69 -19.17
CA VAL A 226 -14.93 -1.47 -19.40
C VAL A 226 -14.10 -2.22 -18.35
N LEU A 227 -14.48 -2.15 -17.08
CA LEU A 227 -13.80 -2.87 -16.00
C LEU A 227 -13.86 -4.38 -16.20
N MET A 228 -15.03 -4.95 -16.47
CA MET A 228 -15.20 -6.38 -16.75
C MET A 228 -14.34 -6.83 -17.93
N LYS A 229 -14.28 -6.03 -19.00
CA LYS A 229 -13.40 -6.30 -20.15
C LYS A 229 -11.92 -6.26 -19.77
N ARG A 230 -11.50 -5.28 -18.96
CA ARG A 230 -10.12 -5.16 -18.46
C ARG A 230 -9.71 -6.33 -17.56
N VAL A 231 -10.62 -6.79 -16.70
CA VAL A 231 -10.36 -7.91 -15.77
C VAL A 231 -10.56 -9.29 -16.44
N GLY A 232 -11.08 -9.33 -17.67
CA GLY A 232 -11.32 -10.56 -18.42
C GLY A 232 -12.51 -11.37 -17.92
N VAL A 233 -13.50 -10.72 -17.30
CA VAL A 233 -14.72 -11.35 -16.76
C VAL A 233 -15.94 -10.92 -17.56
N ARG A 234 -16.99 -11.75 -17.55
CA ARG A 234 -18.22 -11.45 -18.31
C ARG A 234 -19.38 -11.01 -17.41
N LYS A 235 -19.31 -11.34 -16.12
CA LYS A 235 -20.38 -11.07 -15.16
C LYS A 235 -19.89 -10.14 -14.05
N ARG A 236 -20.76 -9.24 -13.60
CA ARG A 236 -20.46 -8.32 -12.49
C ARG A 236 -20.14 -9.02 -11.16
N VAL A 237 -20.74 -10.19 -10.94
CA VAL A 237 -20.49 -11.02 -9.74
C VAL A 237 -19.10 -11.64 -9.81
N GLU A 238 -18.67 -12.05 -11.00
CA GLU A 238 -17.32 -12.56 -11.25
C GLU A 238 -16.27 -11.45 -11.07
N LEU A 239 -16.59 -10.22 -11.49
CA LEU A 239 -15.78 -9.04 -11.19
C LEU A 239 -15.65 -8.81 -9.67
N ALA A 240 -16.75 -8.85 -8.92
CA ALA A 240 -16.73 -8.73 -7.46
C ALA A 240 -15.88 -9.82 -6.82
N HIS A 241 -16.07 -11.07 -7.24
CA HIS A 241 -15.36 -12.23 -6.73
C HIS A 241 -13.85 -12.15 -6.97
N ARG A 242 -13.42 -11.77 -8.18
CA ARG A 242 -11.99 -11.60 -8.49
C ARG A 242 -11.34 -10.47 -7.70
N VAL A 243 -12.06 -9.37 -7.51
CA VAL A 243 -11.56 -8.24 -6.71
C VAL A 243 -11.43 -8.64 -5.23
N LEU A 244 -12.32 -9.49 -4.72
CA LEU A 244 -12.27 -9.99 -3.33
C LEU A 244 -11.14 -11.01 -3.10
N LEU A 245 -10.90 -11.89 -4.07
CA LEU A 245 -9.89 -12.95 -3.93
C LEU A 245 -8.45 -12.49 -4.21
N GLY A 246 -8.26 -11.30 -4.80
CA GLY A 246 -6.92 -10.81 -5.16
C GLY A 246 -6.20 -11.70 -6.19
N GLU A 247 -6.94 -12.55 -6.90
CA GLU A 247 -6.37 -13.55 -7.80
C GLU A 247 -5.79 -12.92 -9.07
N PRO A 248 -4.61 -13.37 -9.53
CA PRO A 248 -4.03 -12.91 -10.77
C PRO A 248 -4.90 -13.30 -11.97
N SER A 249 -5.05 -12.36 -12.91
CA SER A 249 -5.64 -12.62 -14.22
C SER A 249 -4.75 -13.56 -15.04
N GLY A 250 -5.24 -14.77 -15.31
CA GLY A 250 -4.69 -15.67 -16.34
C GLY A 250 -5.77 -16.06 -17.35
N PRO A 251 -5.52 -15.97 -18.67
CA PRO A 251 -6.19 -16.79 -19.65
C PRO A 251 -5.39 -18.09 -19.82
N ALA A 252 -5.79 -19.15 -19.12
CA ALA A 252 -5.34 -20.50 -19.45
C ALA A 252 -6.32 -21.12 -20.46
N GLN A 253 -5.96 -21.14 -21.75
CA GLN A 253 -6.30 -22.26 -22.64
C GLN A 253 -5.19 -22.54 -23.67
N SER A 254 -4.57 -23.71 -23.49
CA SER A 254 -4.20 -24.73 -24.49
C SER A 254 -3.11 -24.42 -25.54
N SER A 255 -1.93 -25.03 -25.41
CA SER A 255 -1.67 -26.39 -25.95
C SER A 255 -0.16 -26.68 -26.05
N ALA A 256 0.27 -27.79 -25.45
CA ALA A 256 1.31 -28.66 -25.99
C ALA A 256 1.18 -30.03 -25.32
N ARG A 257 0.35 -30.89 -25.90
CA ARG A 257 0.50 -32.34 -25.74
C ARG A 257 1.89 -32.69 -26.29
N SER A 258 2.75 -33.26 -25.47
CA SER A 258 3.65 -34.30 -25.96
C SER A 258 3.70 -35.44 -24.95
N ARG A 259 3.53 -36.63 -25.52
CA ARG A 259 3.42 -37.92 -24.85
C ARG A 259 4.74 -38.26 -24.18
N MET A 260 4.69 -38.82 -22.97
CA MET A 260 5.50 -40.00 -22.65
C MET A 260 4.89 -40.75 -21.47
N SER A 261 4.41 -41.95 -21.81
CA SER A 261 4.16 -43.08 -20.92
C SER A 261 5.47 -43.58 -20.32
N GLY A 262 5.47 -43.97 -19.05
CA GLY A 262 6.52 -44.84 -18.50
C GLY A 262 6.66 -44.78 -16.98
N PHE A 263 6.09 -45.79 -16.31
CA PHE A 263 6.78 -46.61 -15.29
C PHE A 263 7.07 -46.00 -13.89
N ASP A 264 6.10 -46.15 -12.98
CA ASP A 264 6.06 -47.04 -11.80
C ASP A 264 7.33 -47.31 -10.91
N PRO A 265 7.17 -47.82 -9.66
CA PRO A 265 7.49 -47.14 -8.40
C PRO A 265 8.58 -47.89 -7.57
N ILE A 266 8.76 -47.50 -6.29
CA ILE A 266 9.49 -48.13 -5.14
C ILE A 266 10.36 -47.05 -4.46
N GLY A 267 10.42 -46.87 -3.14
CA GLY A 267 9.96 -47.66 -1.99
C GLY A 267 9.74 -46.76 -0.77
N SER A 268 8.68 -46.98 0.00
CA SER A 268 8.67 -47.86 1.18
C SER A 268 9.62 -47.41 2.29
N PHE A 269 9.08 -46.88 3.39
CA PHE A 269 9.54 -47.24 4.72
C PHE A 269 8.35 -47.43 5.66
N ARG A 270 8.33 -48.63 6.26
CA ARG A 270 7.35 -49.21 7.18
C ARG A 270 8.03 -49.20 8.56
N ILE A 271 7.32 -48.82 9.62
CA ILE A 271 7.73 -49.16 10.99
C ILE A 271 6.71 -50.16 11.55
N THR A 272 7.24 -51.29 11.99
CA THR A 272 6.58 -52.48 12.51
C THR A 272 6.09 -52.31 13.94
N ARG A 273 4.89 -52.82 14.23
CA ARG A 273 4.47 -53.27 15.57
C ARG A 273 4.81 -54.77 15.65
N SER A 274 5.64 -55.15 16.61
CA SER A 274 5.72 -56.53 17.09
C SER A 274 4.79 -56.67 18.30
N GLY A 275 3.95 -57.70 18.28
CA GLY A 275 3.33 -58.25 19.49
C GLY A 275 4.03 -59.55 19.84
N ASP A 276 4.37 -59.71 21.11
CA ASP A 276 3.94 -60.81 21.98
C ASP A 276 3.96 -60.28 23.43
#